data_AF-A0A7Y0R303-F1
#
_entry.id   AF-A0A7Y0R303-F1
#
_cell.length_a   1.000
_cell.length_b   1.000
_cell.length_c   1.000
_cell.angle_alpha   90.00
_cell.angle_beta   90.00
_cell.angle_gamma   90.00
#
_symmetry.space_group_name_H-M   'P 1'
#
loop_
_entity.id
_entity.type
_entity.pdbx_description
1 polymer ?
#
loop_
_entity_poly.entity_id
_entity_poly.type
_entity_poly.pdbx_seq_one_letter_code
_entity_poly.pdbx_strand_id
1 'polypeptide(L)'
;SNINMVVAFLLLILVGLIGWAASLGSIPTTLMAYVENIIPLSNPFGRTDEAWFQGWTVFYWAWWISWSPFVGMFIARVSRGRTVREFITAVLIVPTVVTVVWMSVFGGLAIDQVVNKVGELGANGLTDVSLAMFQMFDVLPFGNILSIIAVVLV
;
A
#
# COMPACT_ATOMS: atom_id res chain seq x y z
N SER A 1 9.49 1.17 17.19
CA SER A 1 9.34 -0.21 16.68
C SER A 1 7.97 -0.79 17.04
N ASN A 2 7.60 -0.96 18.32
CA ASN A 2 6.24 -1.40 18.67
C ASN A 2 5.18 -0.28 18.55
N ILE A 3 5.52 0.96 18.91
CA ILE A 3 4.59 2.10 18.84
C ILE A 3 4.19 2.39 17.39
N ASN A 4 5.14 2.46 16.44
CA ASN A 4 4.82 2.68 15.02
C ASN A 4 3.88 1.59 14.48
N MET A 5 4.07 0.33 14.86
CA MET A 5 3.16 -0.75 14.44
C MET A 5 1.74 -0.57 15.01
N VAL A 6 1.63 -0.17 16.28
CA VAL A 6 0.32 0.13 16.91
C VAL A 6 -0.33 1.33 16.23
N VAL A 7 0.42 2.42 16.00
CA VAL A 7 -0.09 3.63 15.36
C VAL A 7 -0.53 3.36 13.92
N ALA A 8 0.27 2.63 13.13
CA ALA A 8 -0.09 2.25 11.77
C ALA A 8 -1.35 1.39 11.73
N PHE A 9 -1.47 0.41 12.63
CA PHE A 9 -2.64 -0.45 12.72
C PHE A 9 -3.90 0.32 13.14
N LEU A 10 -3.79 1.22 14.13
CA LEU A 10 -4.88 2.08 14.55
C LEU A 10 -5.31 3.04 13.42
N LEU A 11 -4.35 3.62 12.70
CA LEU A 11 -4.63 4.49 11.55
C LEU A 11 -5.36 3.72 10.45
N LEU A 12 -4.89 2.52 10.11
CA LEU A 12 -5.53 1.65 9.12
C LEU A 12 -6.98 1.32 9.50
N ILE A 13 -7.22 0.92 10.76
CA ILE A 13 -8.58 0.62 11.23
C ILE A 13 -9.45 1.87 11.21
N LEU A 14 -8.95 2.99 11.73
CA LEU A 14 -9.72 4.23 11.81
C LEU A 14 -10.14 4.71 10.42
N VAL A 15 -9.21 4.77 9.48
CA VAL A 15 -9.48 5.17 8.09
C VAL A 15 -10.39 4.15 7.40
N GLY A 16 -10.15 2.85 7.60
CA GLY A 16 -10.98 1.79 7.05
C GLY A 16 -12.43 1.82 7.55
N LEU A 17 -12.65 2.18 8.82
CA LEU A 17 -13.99 2.33 9.41
C LEU A 17 -14.68 3.61 8.94
N ILE A 18 -13.95 4.73 8.85
CA ILE A 18 -14.49 5.99 8.31
C ILE A 18 -14.89 5.80 6.84
N GLY A 19 -14.04 5.13 6.06
CA GLY A 19 -14.21 4.86 4.64
C GLY A 19 -14.82 3.48 4.34
N TRP A 20 -15.68 2.97 5.22
CA TRP A 20 -16.12 1.56 5.24
C TRP A 20 -16.58 1.01 3.88
N ALA A 21 -17.45 1.73 3.18
CA ALA A 21 -18.02 1.26 1.91
C ALA A 21 -16.94 1.12 0.82
N ALA A 22 -16.11 2.15 0.62
CA ALA A 22 -15.04 2.13 -0.38
C ALA A 22 -13.96 1.10 0.00
N SER A 23 -13.59 1.03 1.28
CA SER A 23 -12.55 0.11 1.78
C SER A 23 -12.96 -1.35 1.63
N LEU A 24 -14.20 -1.71 1.97
CA LEU A 24 -14.67 -3.09 1.81
C LEU A 24 -14.91 -3.47 0.35
N GLY A 25 -15.33 -2.52 -0.49
CA GLY A 25 -15.48 -2.76 -1.92
C GLY A 25 -14.15 -2.94 -2.66
N SER A 26 -13.11 -2.22 -2.23
CA SER A 26 -11.80 -2.25 -2.87
C SER A 26 -10.98 -3.50 -2.52
N ILE A 27 -11.07 -4.04 -1.31
CA ILE A 27 -10.32 -5.25 -0.89
C ILE A 27 -10.45 -6.43 -1.86
N PRO A 28 -11.68 -6.94 -2.15
CA PRO A 28 -11.82 -8.05 -3.09
C PRO A 28 -11.37 -7.66 -4.49
N THR A 29 -11.62 -6.42 -4.92
CA THR A 29 -11.22 -5.92 -6.23
C THR A 29 -9.70 -5.91 -6.40
N THR A 30 -8.97 -5.37 -5.42
CA THR A 30 -7.50 -5.34 -5.41
C THR A 30 -6.92 -6.75 -5.39
N LEU A 31 -7.47 -7.64 -4.56
CA LEU A 31 -7.01 -9.02 -4.47
C LEU A 31 -7.21 -9.77 -5.80
N MET A 32 -8.40 -9.67 -6.39
CA MET A 32 -8.72 -10.33 -7.66
C MET A 32 -7.86 -9.76 -8.79
N ALA A 33 -7.71 -8.43 -8.87
CA ALA A 33 -6.85 -7.80 -9.86
C ALA A 33 -5.39 -8.25 -9.72
N TYR A 34 -4.89 -8.41 -8.49
CA TYR A 34 -3.55 -8.93 -8.26
C TYR A 34 -3.41 -10.37 -8.77
N VAL A 35 -4.35 -11.26 -8.43
CA VAL A 35 -4.32 -12.66 -8.90
C VAL A 35 -4.40 -12.77 -10.42
N GLU A 36 -5.25 -11.97 -11.05
CA GLU A 36 -5.41 -11.94 -12.51
C GLU A 36 -4.16 -11.41 -13.21
N ASN A 37 -3.56 -10.34 -12.67
CA ASN A 37 -2.52 -9.59 -13.38
C ASN A 37 -1.08 -9.92 -12.92
N ILE A 38 -0.88 -10.77 -11.91
CA ILE A 38 0.46 -11.10 -11.40
C ILE A 38 1.37 -11.66 -12.50
N ILE A 39 0.89 -12.59 -13.32
CA ILE A 39 1.68 -13.19 -14.40
C ILE A 39 1.96 -12.18 -15.53
N PRO A 40 0.96 -11.53 -16.15
CA PRO A 40 1.23 -10.62 -17.26
C PRO A 40 2.08 -9.40 -16.84
N LEU A 41 1.86 -8.85 -15.64
CA LEU A 41 2.64 -7.71 -15.16
C LEU A 41 4.07 -8.10 -14.74
N SER A 42 4.32 -9.37 -14.44
CA SER A 42 5.68 -9.87 -14.16
C SER A 42 6.55 -10.02 -15.41
N ASN A 43 5.98 -10.03 -16.62
CA ASN A 43 6.75 -10.12 -17.86
C ASN A 43 7.44 -8.78 -18.18
N PRO A 44 8.79 -8.71 -18.25
CA PRO A 44 9.51 -7.50 -18.61
C PRO A 44 9.71 -7.34 -20.13
N PHE A 45 9.43 -8.38 -20.93
CA PHE A 45 9.79 -8.42 -22.35
C PHE A 45 8.63 -8.01 -23.25
N GLY A 46 8.93 -7.25 -24.31
CA GLY A 46 7.96 -6.89 -25.34
C GLY A 46 6.81 -6.01 -24.86
N ARG A 47 7.04 -5.22 -23.81
CA ARG A 47 6.05 -4.33 -23.21
C ARG A 47 5.84 -3.08 -24.05
N THR A 48 4.58 -2.68 -24.23
CA THR A 48 4.21 -1.44 -24.93
C THR A 48 4.19 -0.21 -24.01
N ASP A 49 4.17 -0.42 -22.70
CA ASP A 49 4.10 0.60 -21.65
C ASP A 49 5.48 0.92 -21.05
N GLU A 50 6.53 0.96 -21.88
CA GLU A 50 7.92 1.00 -21.43
C GLU A 50 8.22 2.17 -20.47
N ALA A 51 7.67 3.37 -20.73
CA ALA A 51 7.84 4.52 -19.83
C ALA A 51 7.23 4.27 -18.44
N TRP A 52 6.06 3.64 -18.37
CA TRP A 52 5.44 3.28 -17.09
C TRP A 52 6.30 2.23 -16.39
N PHE A 53 6.61 1.14 -17.11
CA PHE A 53 7.37 0.01 -16.61
C PHE A 53 8.72 0.44 -16.01
N GLN A 54 9.45 1.32 -16.70
CA GLN A 54 10.72 1.84 -16.21
C GLN A 54 10.53 2.78 -15.01
N GLY A 55 9.55 3.69 -15.08
CA GLY A 55 9.31 4.70 -14.03
C GLY A 55 8.86 4.11 -12.69
N TRP A 56 8.25 2.92 -12.69
CA TRP A 56 7.65 2.33 -11.50
C TRP A 56 8.14 0.91 -11.23
N THR A 57 7.93 -0.05 -12.13
CA THR A 57 8.28 -1.47 -11.88
C THR A 57 9.78 -1.62 -11.68
N VAL A 58 10.58 -1.11 -12.62
CA VAL A 58 12.05 -1.23 -12.54
C VAL A 58 12.60 -0.43 -11.36
N PHE A 59 12.04 0.77 -11.11
CA PHE A 59 12.38 1.56 -9.93
C PHE A 59 12.17 0.78 -8.62
N TYR A 60 10.99 0.19 -8.42
CA TYR A 60 10.72 -0.62 -7.23
C TYR A 60 11.58 -1.87 -7.17
N TRP A 61 11.89 -2.52 -8.28
CA TRP A 61 12.81 -3.66 -8.29
C TRP A 61 14.21 -3.27 -7.81
N ALA A 62 14.76 -2.18 -8.35
CA ALA A 62 16.05 -1.65 -7.92
C ALA A 62 16.04 -1.27 -6.44
N TRP A 63 14.97 -0.60 -5.97
CA TRP A 63 14.80 -0.25 -4.56
C TRP A 63 14.80 -1.50 -3.68
N TRP A 64 13.91 -2.46 -3.91
CA TRP A 64 13.81 -3.65 -3.06
C TRP A 64 15.08 -4.49 -3.05
N ILE A 65 15.76 -4.62 -4.20
CA ILE A 65 17.06 -5.30 -4.29
C ILE A 65 18.10 -4.60 -3.41
N SER A 66 18.19 -3.27 -3.48
CA SER A 66 19.15 -2.49 -2.67
C SER A 66 18.92 -2.62 -1.16
N TRP A 67 17.68 -2.86 -0.73
CA TRP A 67 17.32 -3.06 0.68
C TRP A 67 17.39 -4.51 1.15
N SER A 68 17.42 -5.47 0.23
CA SER A 68 17.40 -6.90 0.54
C SER A 68 18.49 -7.38 1.53
N PRO A 69 19.73 -6.83 1.57
CA PRO A 69 20.72 -7.26 2.56
C PRO A 69 20.31 -6.93 4.00
N PHE A 70 19.70 -5.77 4.22
CA PHE A 70 19.26 -5.34 5.55
C PHE A 70 18.01 -6.10 6.00
N VAL A 71 17.01 -6.19 5.13
CA VAL A 71 15.75 -6.88 5.42
C VAL A 71 15.98 -8.37 5.61
N GLY A 72 16.77 -9.01 4.73
CA GLY A 72 17.09 -10.43 4.82
C GLY A 72 17.76 -10.81 6.13
N MET A 73 18.74 -10.02 6.59
CA MET A 73 19.41 -10.26 7.87
C MET A 73 18.47 -10.09 9.07
N PHE A 74 17.55 -9.13 9.03
CA PHE A 74 16.53 -8.96 10.07
C PHE A 74 15.59 -10.16 10.14
N ILE A 75 14.99 -10.56 9.01
CA ILE A 75 14.02 -11.66 8.96
C ILE A 75 14.69 -12.98 9.36
N ALA A 76 15.93 -13.23 8.94
CA ALA A 76 16.68 -14.43 9.33
C ALA A 76 16.86 -14.54 10.85
N ARG A 77 17.16 -13.42 11.54
CA ARG A 77 17.35 -13.39 12.99
C ARG A 77 16.06 -13.70 13.76
N VAL A 78 14.93 -13.14 13.33
CA VAL A 78 13.63 -13.37 13.99
C VAL A 78 12.99 -14.71 13.63
N SER A 79 13.52 -15.42 12.62
CA SER A 79 12.99 -16.70 12.14
C SER A 79 13.75 -17.93 12.67
N ARG A 80 14.57 -17.79 13.72
CA ARG A 80 15.34 -18.90 14.30
C ARG A 80 14.41 -20.04 14.76
N GLY A 81 14.69 -21.26 14.33
CA GLY A 81 13.92 -22.46 14.68
C GLY A 81 12.72 -22.75 13.79
N ARG A 82 12.48 -21.95 12.75
CA ARG A 82 11.47 -22.23 11.71
C ARG A 82 12.02 -23.17 10.64
N THR A 83 11.16 -24.01 10.09
CA THR A 83 11.46 -24.76 8.87
C THR A 83 11.52 -23.82 7.66
N VAL A 84 12.21 -24.23 6.61
CA VAL A 84 12.30 -23.46 5.36
C VAL A 84 10.91 -23.16 4.78
N ARG A 85 9.99 -24.13 4.88
CA ARG A 85 8.60 -23.97 4.39
C ARG A 85 7.86 -22.88 5.17
N GLU A 86 7.87 -22.95 6.50
CA GLU A 86 7.22 -21.93 7.35
C GLU A 86 7.81 -20.54 7.09
N PHE A 87 9.13 -20.44 6.95
CA PHE A 87 9.82 -19.20 6.63
C PHE A 87 9.32 -18.60 5.31
N ILE A 88 9.39 -19.36 4.21
CA ILE A 88 8.99 -18.86 2.89
C ILE A 88 7.51 -18.48 2.87
N THR A 89 6.63 -19.32 3.42
CA THR A 89 5.19 -19.05 3.45
C THR A 89 4.88 -17.79 4.25
N ALA A 90 5.45 -17.62 5.45
CA ALA A 90 5.19 -16.44 6.26
C ALA A 90 5.71 -15.15 5.62
N VAL A 91 6.93 -15.17 5.07
CA VAL A 91 7.58 -14.00 4.48
C VAL A 91 6.91 -13.56 3.18
N LEU A 92 6.29 -14.49 2.43
CA LEU A 92 5.57 -14.14 1.20
C LEU A 92 4.12 -13.73 1.47
N ILE A 93 3.40 -14.46 2.32
CA ILE A 93 1.94 -14.28 2.47
C ILE A 93 1.61 -13.12 3.40
N VAL A 94 2.27 -13.01 4.55
CA VAL A 94 1.91 -11.99 5.56
C VAL A 94 2.09 -10.56 5.01
N PRO A 95 3.24 -10.18 4.42
CA PRO A 95 3.40 -8.84 3.87
C PRO A 95 2.47 -8.56 2.68
N THR A 96 2.21 -9.57 1.84
CA THR A 96 1.28 -9.43 0.71
C THR A 96 -0.12 -9.11 1.19
N VAL A 97 -0.64 -9.83 2.18
CA VAL A 97 -1.98 -9.58 2.74
C VAL A 97 -2.06 -8.19 3.36
N VAL A 98 -1.05 -7.80 4.15
CA VAL A 98 -1.00 -6.45 4.75
C VAL A 98 -0.99 -5.38 3.66
N THR A 99 -0.21 -5.57 2.60
CA THR A 99 -0.12 -4.62 1.47
C THR A 99 -1.44 -4.53 0.71
N VAL A 100 -2.11 -5.66 0.46
CA VAL A 100 -3.45 -5.67 -0.17
C VAL A 100 -4.42 -4.84 0.66
N VAL A 101 -4.53 -5.12 1.96
CA VAL A 101 -5.44 -4.38 2.85
C VAL A 101 -5.09 -2.89 2.91
N TRP A 102 -3.81 -2.56 3.03
CA TRP A 102 -3.36 -1.16 3.07
C TRP A 102 -3.70 -0.41 1.77
N MET A 103 -3.35 -0.97 0.62
CA MET A 103 -3.63 -0.36 -0.68
C MET A 103 -5.13 -0.25 -0.95
N SER A 104 -5.91 -1.22 -0.53
CA SER A 104 -7.36 -1.18 -0.67
C SER A 104 -8.01 -0.10 0.20
N VAL A 105 -7.59 0.05 1.47
CA VAL A 105 -8.13 1.08 2.36
C VAL A 105 -7.75 2.48 1.86
N PHE A 106 -6.45 2.79 1.78
CA PHE A 106 -6.00 4.14 1.44
C PHE A 106 -6.16 4.46 -0.04
N GLY A 107 -5.69 3.57 -0.91
CA GLY A 107 -5.76 3.75 -2.36
C GLY A 107 -7.18 3.63 -2.89
N GLY A 108 -7.97 2.70 -2.36
CA GLY A 108 -9.39 2.58 -2.72
C GLY A 108 -10.20 3.82 -2.34
N LEU A 109 -9.96 4.41 -1.17
CA LEU A 109 -10.59 5.69 -0.79
C LEU A 109 -10.16 6.84 -1.69
N ALA A 110 -8.87 6.96 -2.00
CA ALA A 110 -8.39 7.99 -2.91
C ALA A 110 -9.02 7.84 -4.30
N ILE A 111 -9.11 6.62 -4.83
CA ILE A 111 -9.75 6.34 -6.12
C ILE A 111 -11.24 6.67 -6.07
N ASP A 112 -11.95 6.28 -5.01
CA ASP A 112 -13.37 6.61 -4.84
C ASP A 112 -13.61 8.12 -4.86
N GLN A 113 -12.78 8.90 -4.15
CA GLN A 113 -12.84 10.36 -4.17
C GLN A 113 -12.57 10.93 -5.57
N VAL A 114 -11.60 10.38 -6.30
CA VAL A 114 -11.30 10.80 -7.68
C VAL A 114 -12.49 10.54 -8.60
N VAL A 115 -13.05 9.33 -8.56
CA VAL A 115 -14.19 8.92 -9.42
C VAL A 115 -15.43 9.74 -9.10
N ASN A 116 -15.70 9.99 -7.82
CA ASN A 116 -16.87 10.73 -7.36
C ASN A 116 -16.66 12.26 -7.34
N LYS A 117 -15.49 12.75 -7.78
CA LYS A 117 -15.12 14.18 -7.80
C LYS A 117 -15.24 14.86 -6.43
N VAL A 118 -14.83 14.16 -5.38
CA VAL A 118 -14.85 14.64 -3.98
C VAL A 118 -13.48 15.19 -3.61
N GLY A 119 -13.48 16.37 -2.99
CA GLY A 119 -12.26 17.00 -2.47
C GLY A 119 -11.28 17.47 -3.55
N GLU A 120 -10.06 17.78 -3.10
CA GLU A 120 -8.99 18.27 -3.98
C GLU A 120 -8.58 17.23 -5.02
N LEU A 121 -8.43 15.96 -4.61
CA LEU A 121 -8.10 14.85 -5.51
C LEU A 121 -9.17 14.66 -6.60
N GLY A 122 -10.45 14.80 -6.27
CA GLY A 122 -11.54 14.66 -7.23
C GLY A 122 -11.70 15.85 -8.16
N ALA A 123 -11.43 17.07 -7.69
CA ALA A 123 -11.57 18.28 -8.48
C ALA A 123 -10.39 18.51 -9.43
N ASN A 124 -9.17 18.35 -8.92
CA ASN A 124 -7.93 18.74 -9.60
C ASN A 124 -7.03 17.55 -9.96
N GLY A 125 -7.39 16.34 -9.55
CA GLY A 125 -6.57 15.16 -9.73
C GLY A 125 -5.34 15.17 -8.81
N LEU A 126 -4.41 14.25 -9.09
CA LEU A 126 -3.14 14.17 -8.37
C LEU A 126 -2.18 15.25 -8.87
N THR A 127 -1.98 16.30 -8.07
CA THR A 127 -1.07 17.41 -8.40
C THR A 127 0.33 17.25 -7.79
N ASP A 128 0.41 16.76 -6.55
CA ASP A 128 1.66 16.43 -5.86
C ASP A 128 1.50 15.09 -5.12
N VAL A 129 2.38 14.14 -5.41
CA VAL A 129 2.39 12.80 -4.80
C VAL A 129 2.56 12.88 -3.28
N SER A 130 3.33 13.85 -2.80
CA SER A 130 3.63 14.03 -1.36
C SER A 130 2.40 14.51 -0.58
N LEU A 131 1.45 15.19 -1.26
CA LEU A 131 0.23 15.71 -0.65
C LEU A 131 -0.97 14.76 -0.79
N ALA A 132 -0.89 13.77 -1.67
CA ALA A 132 -2.00 12.90 -2.03
C ALA A 132 -2.74 12.28 -0.82
N MET A 133 -1.98 11.77 0.15
CA MET A 133 -2.57 11.16 1.36
C MET A 133 -3.28 12.19 2.23
N PHE A 134 -2.71 13.39 2.37
CA PHE A 134 -3.29 14.46 3.18
C PHE A 134 -4.55 15.02 2.53
N GLN A 135 -4.51 15.25 1.21
CA GLN A 135 -5.69 15.63 0.43
C GLN A 135 -6.80 14.57 0.50
N MET A 136 -6.43 13.29 0.56
CA MET A 136 -7.40 12.22 0.78
C MET A 136 -8.06 12.29 2.17
N PHE A 137 -7.30 12.66 3.21
CA PHE A 137 -7.82 12.82 4.56
C PHE A 137 -8.67 14.08 4.74
N ASP A 138 -8.44 15.16 3.99
CA ASP A 138 -9.09 16.46 4.18
C ASP A 138 -10.62 16.41 4.08
N VAL A 139 -11.16 15.47 3.30
CA VAL A 139 -12.60 15.26 3.15
C VAL A 139 -13.17 14.18 4.09
N LEU A 140 -12.32 13.50 4.85
CA LEU A 140 -12.74 12.54 5.85
C LEU A 140 -13.05 13.24 7.19
N PRO A 141 -14.01 12.70 7.97
CA PRO A 141 -14.14 13.04 9.38
C PRO A 141 -12.79 13.01 10.11
N PHE A 142 -12.50 14.08 10.86
CA PHE A 142 -11.25 14.23 11.60
C PHE A 142 -9.98 14.30 10.73
N GLY A 143 -10.07 14.71 9.46
CA GLY A 143 -8.94 14.79 8.52
C GLY A 143 -7.66 15.38 9.10
N ASN A 144 -7.73 16.55 9.76
CA ASN A 144 -6.57 17.17 10.42
C ASN A 144 -5.89 16.26 11.45
N ILE A 145 -6.67 15.50 12.23
CA ILE A 145 -6.13 14.56 13.23
C ILE A 145 -5.48 13.36 12.53
N LEU A 146 -6.10 12.83 11.47
CA LEU A 146 -5.53 11.74 10.65
C LEU A 146 -4.18 12.16 10.04
N SER A 147 -4.10 13.38 9.51
CA SER A 147 -2.88 13.98 8.98
C SER A 147 -1.78 14.09 10.04
N ILE A 148 -2.10 14.56 11.24
CA ILE A 148 -1.14 14.62 12.36
C ILE A 148 -0.64 13.22 12.73
N ILE A 149 -1.54 12.24 12.84
CA ILE A 149 -1.17 10.85 13.16
C ILE A 149 -0.24 10.29 12.07
N ALA A 150 -0.52 10.56 10.81
CA ALA A 150 0.31 10.11 9.70
C ALA A 150 1.70 10.77 9.70
N VAL A 151 1.79 12.06 10.01
CA VAL A 151 3.08 12.75 10.18
C VAL A 151 3.89 12.16 11.33
N VAL A 152 3.26 11.83 12.46
CA VAL A 152 3.94 11.20 13.61
C VAL A 152 4.40 9.77 13.31
N LEU A 153 3.72 9.08 12.39
CA LEU A 153 4.05 7.71 12.01
C LEU A 153 5.33 7.64 11.15
N VAL A 154 5.55 8.63 10.29
CA VAL A 154 6.72 8.77 9.41
C VAL A 154 7.97 9.14 10.19
#